data_AF-A0A973G064-F1
#
_entry.id   AF-A0A973G064-F1
#
_cell.length_a   1.000
_cell.length_b   1.000
_cell.length_c   1.000
_cell.angle_alpha   90.00
_cell.angle_beta   90.00
_cell.angle_gamma   90.00
#
_symmetry.space_group_name_H-M   'P 1'
#
loop_
_entity.id
_entity.type
_entity.pdbx_description
1 polymer ?
#
loop_
_entity_poly.entity_id
_entity_poly.type
_entity_poly.pdbx_seq_one_letter_code
_entity_poly.pdbx_strand_id
1 'polypeptide(L)' 'LASAANDESVRLWDVKSGQLLHTYRGHVLEVQSVDISPDGKTIVSGSDDRKIKLWGIR' A
#
# COMPACT_ATOMS: atom_id res chain seq x y z
N LEU A 1 -1.53 8.90 -3.83
CA LEU A 1 -0.29 8.62 -3.06
C LEU A 1 -0.47 7.28 -2.35
N ALA A 2 0.59 6.47 -2.23
CA ALA A 2 0.58 5.26 -1.41
C ALA A 2 1.60 5.38 -0.28
N SER A 3 1.31 4.79 0.88
CA SER A 3 2.23 4.70 2.01
C SER A 3 2.18 3.33 2.67
N ALA A 4 3.32 2.86 3.15
CA ALA A 4 3.46 1.69 4.00
C ALA A 4 3.58 2.12 5.47
N ALA A 5 3.22 1.25 6.40
CA ALA A 5 3.32 1.50 7.84
C ALA A 5 3.70 0.24 8.63
N ASN A 6 4.25 0.45 9.83
CA ASN A 6 4.61 -0.61 10.76
C ASN A 6 3.38 -1.33 11.35
N ASP A 7 2.16 -0.79 11.18
CA ASP A 7 0.90 -1.43 11.57
C ASP A 7 0.40 -2.44 10.52
N GLU A 8 1.32 -2.97 9.70
CA GLU A 8 1.11 -3.99 8.66
C GLU A 8 0.22 -3.50 7.50
N SER A 9 -0.10 -2.20 7.47
CA SER A 9 -1.03 -1.63 6.49
C SER A 9 -0.33 -0.93 5.34
N VAL A 10 -1.01 -0.98 4.18
CA VAL A 10 -0.74 -0.12 3.03
C VAL A 10 -1.92 0.81 2.86
N ARG A 11 -1.67 2.11 2.72
CA ARG A 11 -2.72 3.13 2.65
C ARG A 11 -2.65 3.88 1.32
N LEU A 12 -3.82 4.11 0.73
CA LEU A 12 -4.00 4.89 -0.49
C LEU A 12 -4.69 6.21 -0.14
N TRP A 13 -4.16 7.30 -0.69
CA TRP A 13 -4.59 8.67 -0.39
C TRP A 13 -4.89 9.44 -1.66
N ASP A 14 -5.94 10.25 -1.62
CA ASP A 14 -6.15 11.32 -2.58
C ASP A 14 -5.23 12.49 -2.23
N VAL A 15 -4.39 12.90 -3.20
CA VAL A 15 -3.36 13.92 -2.96
C VAL A 15 -3.96 15.32 -2.86
N LYS A 16 -5.05 15.58 -3.58
CA LYS A 16 -5.66 16.93 -3.63
C LYS A 16 -6.37 17.27 -2.33
N SER A 17 -7.15 16.33 -1.80
CA SER A 17 -7.93 16.50 -0.58
C SER A 17 -7.22 16.02 0.68
N GLY A 18 -6.16 15.22 0.54
CA GLY A 18 -5.50 14.56 1.67
C GLY A 18 -6.32 13.42 2.29
N GLN A 19 -7.45 13.03 1.70
CA GLN A 19 -8.31 12.00 2.25
C GLN A 19 -7.71 10.61 2.08
N LEU A 20 -7.82 9.80 3.13
CA LEU A 20 -7.53 8.37 3.09
C LEU A 20 -8.64 7.67 2.29
N LEU A 21 -8.29 7.13 1.13
CA LEU A 21 -9.23 6.44 0.23
C LEU A 21 -9.39 4.97 0.64
N HIS A 22 -8.29 4.31 0.98
CA HIS A 22 -8.31 2.89 1.30
C HIS A 22 -7.19 2.48 2.26
N THR A 23 -7.44 1.44 3.06
CA THR A 23 -6.44 0.75 3.88
C THR A 23 -6.45 -0.72 3.52
N TYR A 24 -5.37 -1.17 2.90
CA TYR A 24 -5.13 -2.56 2.58
C TYR A 24 -4.48 -3.25 3.78
N ARG A 25 -5.07 -4.39 4.18
CA ARG A 25 -4.56 -5.25 5.26
C ARG A 25 -4.33 -6.64 4.73
N GLY A 26 -3.29 -7.32 5.23
CA GLY A 26 -3.04 -8.71 4.90
C GLY A 26 -1.56 -9.11 4.90
N HIS A 27 -0.63 -8.15 5.00
CA HIS A 27 0.68 -8.46 5.58
C HIS A 27 0.50 -8.80 7.06
N VAL A 28 1.43 -9.58 7.59
CA VAL A 28 1.41 -10.03 9.00
C VAL A 28 2.63 -9.56 9.79
N LEU A 29 3.46 -8.73 9.15
CA LEU A 29 4.60 -8.03 9.72
C LEU A 29 4.72 -6.66 9.03
N GLU A 30 5.66 -5.83 9.50
CA GLU A 30 5.87 -4.47 9.01
C GLU A 30 6.04 -4.40 7.50
N VAL A 31 5.47 -3.36 6.89
CA VAL A 31 5.62 -3.10 5.45
C VAL A 31 6.77 -2.11 5.28
N GLN A 32 7.83 -2.55 4.61
CA GLN A 32 9.09 -1.79 4.48
C GLN A 32 9.13 -0.94 3.21
N SER A 33 8.35 -1.30 2.18
CA SER A 33 8.35 -0.58 0.91
C SER A 33 6.99 -0.66 0.21
N VAL A 34 6.66 0.40 -0.53
CA VAL A 34 5.46 0.49 -1.35
C VAL A 34 5.75 1.27 -2.63
N ASP A 35 5.13 0.86 -3.74
CA ASP A 35 5.16 1.60 -4.99
C ASP A 35 3.84 1.45 -5.76
N ILE A 36 3.58 2.36 -6.71
CA ILE A 36 2.40 2.35 -7.59
C ILE A 36 2.86 2.05 -9.02
N SER A 37 2.15 1.14 -9.70
CA SER A 37 2.43 0.84 -11.11
C SER A 37 2.28 2.10 -11.99
N PRO A 38 3.03 2.20 -13.11
CA PRO A 38 2.95 3.37 -13.99
C PRO A 38 1.55 3.67 -14.55
N ASP A 39 0.70 2.64 -14.68
CA ASP A 39 -0.69 2.77 -15.12
C ASP A 39 -1.65 3.19 -14.00
N GLY A 40 -1.17 3.30 -12.76
CA GLY A 40 -1.93 3.73 -11.59
C GLY A 40 -2.97 2.72 -11.09
N LYS A 41 -2.94 1.47 -11.57
CA LYS A 41 -3.98 0.46 -11.25
C LYS A 41 -3.58 -0.50 -10.13
N THR A 42 -2.29 -0.60 -9.83
CA THR A 42 -1.77 -1.58 -8.88
C THR A 42 -0.82 -0.94 -7.90
N ILE A 43 -0.95 -1.28 -6.63
CA ILE A 43 0.06 -1.02 -5.61
C ILE A 43 0.84 -2.30 -5.39
N VAL A 44 2.17 -2.21 -5.29
CA VAL A 44 3.03 -3.29 -4.83
C VAL A 44 3.58 -2.95 -3.46
N SER A 45 3.65 -3.93 -2.56
CA SER A 45 4.26 -3.76 -1.24
C SER A 45 5.15 -4.93 -0.88
N GLY A 46 6.25 -4.63 -0.18
CA GLY A 46 7.18 -5.60 0.40
C GLY A 46 7.20 -5.49 1.93
N SER A 47 7.25 -6.63 2.61
CA SER A 47 7.16 -6.74 4.07
C SER A 47 8.17 -7.73 4.63
N ASP A 48 8.48 -7.57 5.93
CA ASP A 48 9.29 -8.52 6.70
C ASP A 48 8.62 -9.90 6.85
N ASP A 49 7.35 -10.03 6.47
CA ASP A 49 6.66 -11.33 6.35
C ASP A 49 7.17 -12.22 5.21
N ARG A 50 8.23 -11.74 4.52
CA ARG A 50 8.90 -12.38 3.38
C ARG A 50 7.98 -12.52 2.17
N LYS A 51 6.94 -11.69 2.06
CA LYS A 51 6.02 -11.68 0.93
C LYS A 51 6.02 -10.33 0.24
N ILE A 52 5.73 -10.41 -1.06
CA ILE A 52 5.30 -9.28 -1.87
C ILE A 52 3.79 -9.42 -2.07
N LYS A 53 3.06 -8.31 -1.98
CA LYS A 53 1.61 -8.28 -2.28
C LYS A 53 1.30 -7.23 -3.33
N LEU A 54 0.28 -7.54 -4.12
CA LEU A 54 -0.29 -6.67 -5.14
C LEU A 54 -1.71 -6.31 -4.74
N TRP A 55 -2.06 -5.04 -4.87
CA TRP A 55 -3.36 -4.50 -4.49
C TRP A 55 -3.95 -3.74 -5.66
N GLY A 56 -5.18 -4.08 -6.04
CA GLY A 56 -5.91 -3.32 -7.04
C GLY A 56 -6.37 -1.98 -6.47
N ILE A 57 -6.09 -0.90 -7.21
CA ILE A 57 -6.73 0.40 -7.02
C ILE A 57 -8.03 0.35 -7.82
N ARG A 58 -9.17 0.45 -7.12
CA ARG A 58 -10.51 0.52 -7.70
C ARG A 58 -11.10 1.90 -7.47
#